data_AF-A0A1F5SJ64-F1
#
_entry.id   AF-A0A1F5SJ64-F1
#
_cell.length_a   1.000
_cell.length_b   1.000
_cell.length_c   1.000
_cell.angle_alpha   90.00
_cell.angle_beta   90.00
_cell.angle_gamma   90.00
#
_symmetry.space_group_name_H-M   'P 1'
#
loop_
_entity.id
_entity.type
_entity.pdbx_description
1 polymer ?
#
loop_
_entity_poly.entity_id
_entity_poly.type
_entity_poly.pdbx_seq_one_letter_code
_entity_poly.pdbx_strand_id
1 'polypeptide(L)'
;MTTIVKATSKGQITIPMSWRKQFDTNQFILKCQGDTITLQPIDLETIIKRDEKKGDKVIFNAVRDNKGKGISAEELLKVLKKIDG
;
A
#
# COMPACT_ATOMS: atom_id res chain seq x y z
N MET A 1 13.99 -4.20 -19.47
CA MET A 1 14.80 -2.97 -19.55
C MET A 1 15.71 -2.97 -18.33
N THR A 2 17.02 -2.79 -18.53
CA THR A 2 17.99 -2.76 -17.44
C THR A 2 18.73 -1.43 -17.52
N THR A 3 18.68 -0.64 -16.45
CA THR A 3 19.32 0.68 -16.38
C THR A 3 20.06 0.79 -15.06
N ILE A 4 21.33 1.22 -15.12
CA ILE A 4 22.11 1.54 -13.93
C ILE A 4 21.69 2.93 -13.46
N VAL A 5 21.28 3.06 -12.20
CA VAL A 5 20.89 4.34 -11.59
C VAL A 5 21.82 4.67 -10.44
N LYS A 6 22.12 5.96 -10.26
CA LYS A 6 22.95 6.45 -9.15
C LYS A 6 22.04 6.85 -7.99
N ALA A 7 22.41 6.45 -6.77
CA ALA A 7 21.76 6.95 -5.57
C ALA A 7 22.17 8.40 -5.26
N THR A 8 21.26 9.17 -4.70
CA THR A 8 21.60 10.50 -4.15
C THR A 8 22.48 10.36 -2.91
N SER A 9 23.04 11.47 -2.42
CA SER A 9 23.82 11.48 -1.16
C SER A 9 23.02 10.99 0.06
N LYS A 10 21.69 10.99 -0.02
CA LYS A 10 20.79 10.47 1.03
C LYS A 10 20.37 9.01 0.80
N GLY A 11 20.96 8.32 -0.18
CA GLY A 11 20.65 6.93 -0.49
C GLY A 11 19.33 6.71 -1.25
N GLN A 12 18.78 7.75 -1.88
CA GLN A 12 17.53 7.64 -2.65
C GLN A 12 17.83 7.25 -4.10
N ILE A 13 17.05 6.32 -4.66
CA ILE A 13 17.08 5.97 -6.09
C ILE A 13 15.82 6.48 -6.79
N THR A 14 15.98 7.01 -8.00
CA THR A 14 14.84 7.45 -8.82
C THR A 14 14.32 6.29 -9.66
N ILE A 15 13.02 6.01 -9.54
CA ILE A 15 12.35 4.98 -10.33
C ILE A 15 12.08 5.51 -11.74
N PRO A 16 12.35 4.74 -12.81
CA PRO A 16 12.12 5.17 -14.19
C PRO A 16 10.68 5.60 -14.46
N MET A 17 10.51 6.70 -15.21
CA MET A 17 9.20 7.23 -15.55
C MET A 17 8.33 6.23 -16.34
N SER A 18 8.96 5.45 -17.24
CA SER A 18 8.28 4.42 -18.04
C SER A 18 7.67 3.31 -17.19
N TRP A 19 8.28 2.98 -16.05
CA TRP A 19 7.77 1.97 -15.14
C TRP A 19 6.71 2.57 -14.20
N ARG A 20 6.98 3.74 -13.59
CA ARG A 20 6.02 4.36 -12.65
C ARG A 20 4.68 4.72 -13.31
N LYS A 21 4.66 5.07 -14.60
CA LYS A 21 3.42 5.38 -15.34
C LYS A 21 2.48 4.18 -15.53
N GLN A 22 2.95 2.96 -15.29
CA GLN A 22 2.13 1.75 -15.37
C GLN A 22 1.22 1.58 -14.15
N PHE A 23 1.48 2.33 -13.08
CA PHE A 23 0.77 2.20 -11.79
C PHE A 23 0.36 3.59 -11.29
N ASP A 24 -0.92 3.77 -10.98
CA ASP A 24 -1.41 5.02 -10.37
C ASP A 24 -1.27 4.98 -8.84
N THR A 25 -0.02 4.94 -8.36
CA THR A 25 0.28 4.88 -6.93
C THR A 25 1.58 5.57 -6.57
N ASN A 26 1.63 6.15 -5.37
CA ASN A 26 2.83 6.67 -4.73
C ASN A 26 3.27 5.83 -3.52
N GLN A 27 2.62 4.69 -3.29
CA GLN A 27 2.92 3.78 -2.18
C GLN A 27 3.49 2.46 -2.72
N PHE A 28 4.57 1.99 -2.10
CA PHE A 28 5.29 0.79 -2.53
C PHE A 28 5.65 -0.09 -1.34
N ILE A 29 5.56 -1.40 -1.53
CA ILE A 29 6.11 -2.39 -0.62
C ILE A 29 7.58 -2.57 -0.99
N LEU A 30 8.46 -2.44 -0.01
CA LEU A 30 9.89 -2.66 -0.15
C LEU A 30 10.27 -3.90 0.66
N LYS A 31 10.90 -4.88 0.01
CA LYS A 31 11.42 -6.09 0.65
C LYS A 31 12.93 -6.17 0.44
N CYS A 32 13.68 -6.23 1.52
CA CYS A 32 15.12 -6.48 1.50
C CYS A 32 15.38 -7.98 1.70
N GLN A 33 16.09 -8.61 0.78
CA GLN A 33 16.48 -10.01 0.85
C GLN A 33 17.95 -10.13 0.44
N GLY A 34 18.84 -10.27 1.43
CA GLY A 34 20.28 -10.30 1.19
C GLY A 34 20.78 -8.99 0.55
N ASP A 35 21.34 -9.12 -0.65
CA ASP A 35 21.86 -8.02 -1.48
C ASP A 35 20.81 -7.39 -2.41
N THR A 36 19.59 -7.92 -2.40
CA THR A 36 18.54 -7.54 -3.34
C THR A 36 17.41 -6.81 -2.65
N ILE A 37 16.97 -5.70 -3.25
CA ILE A 37 15.74 -4.99 -2.86
C ILE A 37 14.69 -5.21 -3.93
N THR A 38 13.55 -5.75 -3.53
CA THR A 38 12.37 -5.85 -4.40
C THR A 38 11.38 -4.74 -4.05
N LEU A 39 10.95 -4.00 -5.07
CA LEU A 39 9.94 -2.95 -4.94
C LEU A 39 8.66 -3.38 -5.66
N GLN A 40 7.52 -3.27 -4.98
CA GLN A 40 6.21 -3.60 -5.55
C GLN A 40 5.22 -2.45 -5.34
N PRO A 41 4.51 -1.96 -6.37
CA PRO A 41 3.49 -0.93 -6.21
C PRO A 41 2.30 -1.47 -5.41
N ILE A 42 1.77 -0.65 -4.51
CA ILE A 42 0.52 -0.93 -3.82
C ILE A 42 -0.61 -0.41 -4.70
N ASP A 43 -1.32 -1.34 -5.34
CA ASP A 43 -2.62 -1.07 -5.95
C ASP A 43 -3.70 -1.43 -4.92
N LEU A 44 -4.14 -0.41 -4.18
CA LEU A 44 -5.18 -0.54 -3.16
C LEU A 44 -6.48 -1.09 -3.75
N GLU A 45 -6.84 -0.71 -4.98
CA GLU A 45 -8.05 -1.24 -5.61
C GLU A 45 -7.93 -2.74 -5.85
N THR A 46 -6.79 -3.19 -6.39
CA THR A 46 -6.56 -4.62 -6.63
C THR A 46 -6.48 -5.40 -5.33
N ILE A 47 -5.91 -4.84 -4.26
CA ILE A 47 -5.87 -5.49 -2.94
C ILE A 47 -7.29 -5.60 -2.37
N ILE A 48 -8.06 -4.51 -2.34
CA ILE A 48 -9.45 -4.51 -1.86
C ILE A 48 -10.31 -5.48 -2.68
N LYS A 49 -10.20 -5.45 -4.02
CA LYS A 49 -10.93 -6.37 -4.92
C LYS A 49 -10.49 -7.84 -4.75
N ARG A 50 -9.25 -8.11 -4.36
CA ARG A 50 -8.76 -9.47 -4.06
C ARG A 50 -9.28 -9.97 -2.73
N ASP A 51 -9.30 -9.13 -1.71
CA ASP A 51 -9.79 -9.47 -0.38
C ASP A 51 -11.31 -9.73 -0.43
N GLU A 52 -12.08 -8.91 -1.15
CA GLU A 52 -13.50 -9.16 -1.43
C GLU A 52 -13.75 -10.51 -2.12
N LYS A 53 -12.85 -10.93 -3.03
CA LYS A 53 -12.95 -12.22 -3.74
C LYS A 53 -12.53 -13.43 -2.91
N LYS A 54 -11.73 -13.25 -1.86
CA LYS A 54 -11.27 -14.33 -0.97
C LYS A 54 -12.27 -14.66 0.15
N GLY A 55 -13.37 -13.92 0.24
CA GLY A 55 -14.28 -14.01 1.37
C GLY A 55 -13.72 -13.35 2.63
N ASP A 56 -12.66 -12.55 2.51
CA ASP A 56 -12.12 -11.79 3.62
C ASP A 56 -13.12 -10.66 3.95
N LYS A 57 -13.67 -10.68 5.16
CA LYS A 57 -14.64 -9.70 5.61
C LYS A 57 -13.93 -8.39 5.89
N VAL A 58 -14.10 -7.40 5.01
CA VAL A 58 -13.61 -6.02 5.24
C VAL A 58 -14.38 -5.40 6.41
N ILE A 59 -13.78 -5.47 7.61
CA ILE A 59 -14.38 -4.96 8.85
C ILE A 59 -14.42 -3.42 8.85
N PHE A 60 -13.44 -2.78 8.21
CA PHE A 60 -13.38 -1.34 8.08
C PHE A 60 -12.77 -0.93 6.72
N ASN A 61 -13.47 -0.05 6.00
CA ASN A 61 -13.02 0.56 4.75
C ASN A 61 -13.10 2.08 4.93
N ALA A 62 -11.95 2.77 4.94
CA ALA A 62 -11.92 4.21 5.21
C ALA A 62 -12.73 5.04 4.21
N VAL A 63 -12.83 4.61 2.94
CA VAL A 63 -13.65 5.29 1.92
C VAL A 63 -15.13 5.14 2.25
N ARG A 64 -15.57 3.93 2.60
CA ARG A 64 -16.97 3.61 2.95
C ARG A 64 -17.37 4.20 4.31
N ASP A 65 -16.52 4.02 5.31
CA ASP A 65 -16.86 4.15 6.73
C ASP A 65 -16.37 5.47 7.34
N ASN A 66 -15.42 6.17 6.70
CA ASN A 66 -14.89 7.44 7.20
C ASN A 66 -14.58 8.49 6.12
N LYS A 67 -15.32 8.47 5.00
CA LYS A 67 -15.18 9.46 3.91
C LYS A 67 -13.74 9.64 3.41
N GLY A 68 -12.97 8.57 3.39
CA GLY A 68 -11.56 8.56 2.97
C GLY A 68 -10.59 9.19 3.98
N LYS A 69 -11.04 9.60 5.16
CA LYS A 69 -10.14 10.08 6.22
C LYS A 69 -9.55 8.89 6.98
N GLY A 70 -8.25 8.91 7.23
CA GLY A 70 -7.63 7.97 8.16
C GLY A 70 -8.21 8.17 9.56
N ILE A 71 -8.28 7.10 10.35
CA ILE A 71 -8.63 7.14 11.77
C ILE A 71 -7.42 6.77 12.61
N SER A 72 -7.37 7.25 13.86
CA SER A 72 -6.34 6.82 14.80
C SER A 72 -6.56 5.35 15.21
N ALA A 73 -5.50 4.69 15.69
CA ALA A 73 -5.60 3.31 16.18
C ALA A 73 -6.60 3.18 17.34
N GLU A 74 -6.68 4.21 18.19
CA GLU A 74 -7.63 4.28 19.30
C GLU A 74 -9.08 4.36 18.84
N GLU A 75 -9.35 5.14 17.78
CA GLU A 75 -10.68 5.24 17.18
C GLU A 75 -11.07 3.94 16.48
N LEU A 76 -10.13 3.30 15.77
CA LEU A 76 -10.36 2.00 15.15
C LEU A 76 -10.75 0.96 16.19
N LEU A 77 -10.06 0.91 17.34
CA LEU A 77 -10.40 0.01 18.45
C LEU A 77 -11.82 0.27 18.99
N LYS A 78 -12.26 1.52 19.08
CA LYS A 78 -13.63 1.86 19.50
C LYS A 78 -14.67 1.39 18.48
N VAL A 79 -14.38 1.50 17.19
CA VAL A 79 -15.28 1.03 16.12
C VAL A 79 -15.39 -0.48 16.14
N LEU A 80 -14.27 -1.20 16.26
CA LEU A 80 -14.25 -2.66 16.31
C LEU A 80 -15.02 -3.22 17.51
N LYS A 81 -14.86 -2.63 18.70
CA LYS A 81 -15.59 -3.06 19.91
C LYS A 81 -17.11 -2.96 19.79
N LYS A 82 -17.65 -2.09 18.93
CA LYS A 82 -19.10 -1.96 18.72
C LYS A 82 -19.68 -3.07 17.83
N ILE A 83 -18.83 -3.77 17.10
CA ILE A 83 -19.24 -4.83 16.16
C ILE A 83 -19.38 -6.17 16.88
N ASP A 84 -18.60 -6.39 17.95
CA ASP A 84 -18.53 -7.67 18.68
C ASP A 84 -19.58 -7.87 19.78
N GLY A 85 -20.49 -6.91 20.03
CA GLY A 85 -21.65 -7.08 20.92
C GLY A 85 -21.33 -7.55 22.33
#